data_AF-A0A7S0LQK7-F1
#
_entry.id   AF-A0A7S0LQK7-F1
#
_cell.length_a   1.000
_cell.length_b   1.000
_cell.length_c   1.000
_cell.angle_alpha   90.00
_cell.angle_beta   90.00
_cell.angle_gamma   90.00
#
_symmetry.space_group_name_H-M   'P 1'
#
loop_
_entity.id
_entity.type
_entity.pdbx_description
1 polymer ?
#
loop_
_entity_poly.entity_id
_entity_poly.type
_entity_poly.pdbx_seq_one_letter_code
_entity_poly.pdbx_strand_id
1 'polypeptide(L)'
;GGEPQGKHSDREESTEKSLKPEIYEKPPPTPDYMKRWRKNMDPGAVILHPGVADDHQFEQLSVYGRPEPVGVKVHEVLNVAPKSHLLEQQAEKKEAIYLSNKKEPLGKAYTRGHQLPPALIYDGFGKPTPQDISGEASKELLHPVEKLANPVEHQQYVRSHANYDPGEQRNRGYTWVDQKGSIDPARFNFGSDVKAKEIDG
;
A
#
# COMPACT_ATOMS: atom_id res chain seq x y z
N GLY A 1 -109.02 10.15 -89.85
CA GLY A 1 -109.06 11.20 -88.81
C GLY A 1 -107.64 11.56 -88.49
N GLY A 2 -107.27 12.83 -88.68
CA GLY A 2 -105.88 13.29 -88.61
C GLY A 2 -105.33 13.35 -87.18
N GLU A 3 -104.03 13.10 -87.05
CA GLU A 3 -103.26 13.37 -85.84
C GLU A 3 -103.26 14.87 -85.53
N PRO A 4 -103.36 15.28 -84.25
CA PRO A 4 -103.32 16.68 -83.89
C PRO A 4 -101.91 17.25 -84.11
N GLN A 5 -101.78 18.18 -85.06
CA GLN A 5 -100.61 19.04 -85.16
C GLN A 5 -100.61 20.05 -84.00
N GLY A 6 -100.08 19.63 -82.86
CA GLY A 6 -99.78 20.50 -81.72
C GLY A 6 -98.29 20.80 -81.66
N LYS A 7 -97.91 22.06 -81.39
CA LYS A 7 -96.53 22.41 -81.06
C LYS A 7 -96.15 21.70 -79.75
N HIS A 8 -95.24 20.72 -79.84
CA HIS A 8 -94.59 20.17 -78.66
C HIS A 8 -93.74 21.28 -78.03
N SER A 9 -94.17 21.83 -76.91
CA SER A 9 -93.33 22.69 -76.08
C SER A 9 -92.31 21.80 -75.36
N ASP A 10 -91.02 22.13 -75.45
CA ASP A 10 -89.94 21.44 -74.74
C ASP A 10 -90.29 21.35 -73.24
N ARG A 11 -90.57 20.12 -72.77
CA ARG A 11 -91.18 19.84 -71.45
C ARG A 11 -90.16 19.28 -70.45
N GLU A 12 -88.93 19.75 -70.49
CA GLU A 12 -87.86 19.09 -69.73
C GLU A 12 -87.34 19.89 -68.53
N GLU A 13 -87.64 21.19 -68.44
CA GLU A 13 -87.23 22.06 -67.34
C GLU A 13 -88.37 22.27 -66.33
N SER A 14 -88.31 21.59 -65.19
CA SER A 14 -89.22 21.79 -64.05
C SER A 14 -88.55 22.67 -62.99
N THR A 15 -89.32 23.54 -62.33
CA THR A 15 -88.83 24.37 -61.21
C THR A 15 -88.18 23.54 -60.11
N GLU A 16 -88.65 22.32 -59.88
CA GLU A 16 -88.04 21.40 -58.93
C GLU A 16 -86.63 20.97 -59.36
N LYS A 17 -86.40 20.74 -60.67
CA LYS A 17 -85.08 20.39 -61.20
C LYS A 17 -84.10 21.55 -61.03
N SER A 18 -84.55 22.79 -61.28
CA SER A 18 -83.70 24.00 -61.14
C SER A 18 -83.31 24.30 -59.69
N LEU A 19 -84.18 24.00 -58.72
CA LEU A 19 -83.89 24.23 -57.29
C LEU A 19 -83.04 23.13 -56.65
N LYS A 20 -83.02 21.92 -57.23
CA LYS A 20 -82.31 20.75 -56.69
C LYS A 20 -81.33 20.16 -57.73
N PRO A 21 -80.38 20.95 -58.24
CA PRO A 21 -79.40 20.45 -59.21
C PRO A 21 -78.59 19.28 -58.64
N GLU A 22 -78.35 19.26 -57.33
CA GLU A 22 -77.65 18.18 -56.62
C GLU A 22 -78.35 16.80 -56.71
N ILE A 23 -79.63 16.74 -57.08
CA ILE A 23 -80.37 15.47 -57.19
C ILE A 23 -80.53 15.07 -58.66
N TYR A 24 -80.84 16.03 -59.52
CA TYR A 24 -81.21 15.78 -60.93
C TYR A 24 -80.04 15.94 -61.90
N GLU A 25 -79.04 16.79 -61.58
CA GLU A 25 -77.90 17.13 -62.43
C GLU A 25 -76.61 17.24 -61.58
N LYS A 26 -76.19 16.11 -61.00
CA LYS A 26 -74.96 16.08 -60.20
C LYS A 26 -73.75 16.40 -61.06
N PRO A 27 -72.93 17.41 -60.70
CA PRO A 27 -71.71 17.69 -61.42
C PRO A 27 -70.73 16.51 -61.25
N PRO A 28 -69.93 16.18 -62.28
CA PRO A 28 -68.91 15.16 -62.15
C PRO A 28 -67.90 15.57 -61.06
N PRO A 29 -67.39 14.61 -60.27
CA PRO A 29 -66.38 14.90 -59.26
C PRO A 29 -65.11 15.44 -59.93
N THR A 30 -64.39 16.30 -59.21
CA THR A 30 -63.09 16.80 -59.70
C THR A 30 -62.11 15.63 -59.80
N PRO A 31 -61.44 15.42 -60.95
CA PRO A 31 -60.41 14.40 -61.08
C PRO A 31 -59.26 14.60 -60.09
N ASP A 32 -58.70 13.52 -59.54
CA ASP A 32 -57.68 13.58 -58.48
C ASP A 32 -56.47 14.45 -58.84
N TYR A 33 -55.95 14.35 -60.06
CA TYR A 33 -54.80 15.14 -60.51
C TYR A 33 -55.06 16.66 -60.57
N MET A 34 -56.34 17.09 -60.62
CA MET A 34 -56.72 18.50 -60.61
C MET A 34 -57.02 19.02 -59.20
N LYS A 35 -57.30 18.13 -58.24
CA LYS A 35 -57.73 18.51 -56.88
C LYS A 35 -56.71 19.39 -56.15
N ARG A 36 -55.41 19.20 -56.40
CA ARG A 36 -54.32 20.00 -55.79
C ARG A 36 -54.28 21.46 -56.26
N TRP A 37 -54.70 21.72 -57.51
CA TRP A 37 -54.70 23.06 -58.11
C TRP A 37 -56.02 23.79 -57.91
N ARG A 38 -57.08 23.06 -57.57
CA ARG A 38 -58.41 23.59 -57.30
C ARG A 38 -58.45 24.15 -55.88
N LYS A 39 -59.10 25.29 -55.71
CA LYS A 39 -59.42 25.84 -54.38
C LYS A 39 -60.46 24.93 -53.72
N ASN A 40 -60.01 24.10 -52.77
CA ASN A 40 -60.89 23.30 -51.92
C ASN A 40 -61.20 24.11 -50.66
N MET A 41 -62.47 24.19 -50.28
CA MET A 41 -62.96 24.95 -49.12
C MET A 41 -63.70 24.03 -48.14
N ASP A 42 -63.24 22.78 -48.05
CA ASP A 42 -63.85 21.79 -47.18
C ASP A 42 -63.55 22.13 -45.71
N PRO A 43 -64.57 22.14 -44.84
CA PRO A 43 -64.38 22.47 -43.44
C PRO A 43 -63.50 21.43 -42.74
N GLY A 44 -62.50 21.88 -41.98
CA GLY A 44 -61.60 21.02 -41.21
C GLY A 44 -60.40 20.45 -42.00
N ALA A 45 -60.31 20.71 -43.29
CA ALA A 45 -59.15 20.32 -44.09
C ALA A 45 -57.96 21.28 -43.89
N VAL A 46 -56.74 20.74 -43.82
CA VAL A 46 -55.51 21.53 -43.84
C VAL A 46 -55.27 22.01 -45.26
N ILE A 47 -55.19 23.33 -45.45
CA ILE A 47 -54.92 23.94 -46.75
C ILE A 47 -53.41 24.02 -46.94
N LEU A 48 -52.87 23.12 -47.76
CA LEU A 48 -51.46 23.13 -48.17
C LEU A 48 -51.27 23.92 -49.47
N HIS A 49 -50.07 24.47 -49.67
CA HIS A 49 -49.70 25.09 -50.93
C HIS A 49 -49.66 24.03 -52.06
N PRO A 50 -50.20 24.28 -53.27
CA PRO A 50 -50.28 23.28 -54.35
C PRO A 50 -48.93 22.64 -54.73
N GLY A 51 -47.83 23.38 -54.61
CA GLY A 51 -46.48 22.87 -54.88
C GLY A 51 -45.91 21.94 -53.80
N VAL A 52 -46.52 21.88 -52.61
CA VAL A 52 -46.09 21.07 -51.45
C VAL A 52 -47.14 20.00 -51.12
N ALA A 53 -48.28 19.97 -51.82
CA ALA A 53 -49.38 19.06 -51.54
C ALA A 53 -49.00 17.57 -51.70
N ASP A 54 -48.06 17.27 -52.60
CA ASP A 54 -47.54 15.92 -52.85
C ASP A 54 -46.23 15.64 -52.07
N ASP A 55 -45.77 16.59 -51.25
CA ASP A 55 -44.51 16.48 -50.50
C ASP A 55 -44.77 15.91 -49.10
N HIS A 56 -44.50 14.62 -48.95
CA HIS A 56 -44.64 13.89 -47.69
C HIS A 56 -43.42 14.05 -46.76
N GLN A 57 -42.49 14.97 -47.03
CA GLN A 57 -41.30 15.18 -46.20
C GLN A 57 -41.63 15.49 -44.73
N PHE A 58 -42.77 16.12 -44.46
CA PHE A 58 -43.20 16.42 -43.08
C PHE A 58 -43.53 15.15 -42.28
N GLU A 59 -43.91 14.05 -42.94
CA GLU A 59 -44.18 12.76 -42.29
C GLU A 59 -42.89 12.04 -41.86
N GLN A 60 -41.75 12.42 -42.44
CA GLN A 60 -40.44 11.83 -42.09
C GLN A 60 -39.94 12.31 -40.71
N LEU A 61 -40.46 13.44 -40.21
CA LEU A 61 -40.07 14.00 -38.93
C LEU A 61 -40.94 13.39 -37.82
N SER A 62 -40.42 12.37 -37.14
CA SER A 62 -41.09 11.74 -35.99
C SER A 62 -41.27 12.69 -34.79
N VAL A 63 -40.43 13.72 -34.66
CA VAL A 63 -40.47 14.71 -33.58
C VAL A 63 -40.03 16.07 -34.14
N TYR A 64 -40.75 17.12 -33.78
CA TYR A 64 -40.37 18.50 -34.06
C TYR A 64 -39.47 19.04 -32.94
N GLY A 65 -38.50 19.88 -33.30
CA GLY A 65 -37.59 20.55 -32.35
C GLY A 65 -36.15 20.05 -32.43
N ARG A 66 -35.28 20.64 -31.59
CA ARG A 66 -33.86 20.25 -31.51
C ARG A 66 -33.72 19.10 -30.51
N PRO A 67 -33.28 17.89 -30.92
CA PRO A 67 -32.89 16.89 -29.95
C PRO A 67 -31.62 17.38 -29.26
N GLU A 68 -31.69 17.63 -27.95
CA GLU A 68 -30.48 17.78 -27.16
C GLU A 68 -29.92 16.39 -26.85
N PRO A 69 -28.61 16.19 -27.00
CA PRO A 69 -27.98 14.94 -26.58
C PRO A 69 -28.23 14.77 -25.08
N VAL A 70 -28.59 13.55 -24.68
CA VAL A 70 -28.70 13.20 -23.25
C VAL A 70 -27.36 13.54 -22.58
N GLY A 71 -27.40 14.40 -21.57
CA GLY A 71 -26.20 14.84 -20.84
C GLY A 71 -25.53 13.69 -20.08
N VAL A 72 -24.35 13.99 -19.50
CA VAL A 72 -23.63 13.03 -18.64
C VAL A 72 -24.50 12.68 -17.45
N LYS A 73 -24.71 11.37 -17.24
CA LYS A 73 -25.55 10.91 -16.14
C LYS A 73 -24.80 11.10 -14.82
N VAL A 74 -25.52 11.51 -13.78
CA VAL A 74 -24.93 11.76 -12.44
C VAL A 74 -24.11 10.57 -11.92
N HIS A 75 -24.54 9.33 -12.17
CA HIS A 75 -23.82 8.13 -11.74
C HIS A 75 -22.41 7.99 -12.37
N GLU A 76 -22.19 8.51 -13.58
CA GLU A 76 -20.87 8.51 -14.22
C GLU A 76 -19.93 9.52 -13.57
N VAL A 77 -20.47 10.61 -13.03
CA VAL A 77 -19.69 11.65 -12.35
C VAL A 77 -19.35 11.23 -10.91
N LEU A 78 -20.30 10.62 -10.20
CA LEU A 78 -20.10 10.22 -8.80
C LEU A 78 -19.28 8.94 -8.64
N ASN A 79 -19.33 8.03 -9.62
CA ASN A 79 -18.63 6.76 -9.52
C ASN A 79 -17.18 6.85 -10.03
N VAL A 80 -16.34 7.49 -9.22
CA VAL A 80 -14.90 7.69 -9.49
C VAL A 80 -14.03 6.50 -9.08
N ALA A 81 -14.56 5.60 -8.25
CA ALA A 81 -13.81 4.47 -7.73
C ALA A 81 -13.53 3.42 -8.83
N PRO A 82 -12.36 2.76 -8.81
CA PRO A 82 -12.06 1.69 -9.75
C PRO A 82 -13.04 0.53 -9.56
N LYS A 83 -13.63 0.07 -10.66
CA LYS A 83 -14.67 -0.99 -10.65
C LYS A 83 -14.10 -2.40 -10.42
N SER A 84 -12.78 -2.56 -10.45
CA SER A 84 -12.10 -3.84 -10.35
C SER A 84 -10.73 -3.66 -9.70
N HIS A 85 -10.33 -4.68 -8.92
CA HIS A 85 -9.03 -4.70 -8.27
C HIS A 85 -7.85 -4.63 -9.25
N LEU A 86 -7.98 -5.19 -10.46
CA LEU A 86 -6.94 -5.08 -11.48
C LEU A 86 -6.72 -3.60 -11.87
N LEU A 87 -7.81 -2.86 -12.09
CA LEU A 87 -7.76 -1.45 -12.47
C LEU A 87 -7.21 -0.58 -11.34
N GLU A 88 -7.55 -0.91 -10.10
CA GLU A 88 -6.99 -0.27 -8.90
C GLU A 88 -5.47 -0.47 -8.83
N GLN A 89 -4.98 -1.71 -8.92
CA GLN A 89 -3.53 -1.99 -8.96
C GLN A 89 -2.83 -1.31 -10.14
N GLN A 90 -3.50 -1.21 -11.29
CA GLN A 90 -2.95 -0.52 -12.45
C GLN A 90 -2.85 0.99 -12.21
N ALA A 91 -3.85 1.59 -11.55
CA ALA A 91 -3.81 3.00 -11.15
C ALA A 91 -2.69 3.24 -10.13
N GLU A 92 -2.60 2.42 -9.08
CA GLU A 92 -1.51 2.49 -8.09
C GLU A 92 -0.13 2.41 -8.74
N LYS A 93 0.07 1.49 -9.70
CA LYS A 93 1.34 1.39 -10.45
C LYS A 93 1.65 2.65 -11.25
N LYS A 94 0.66 3.28 -11.87
CA LYS A 94 0.83 4.55 -12.60
C LYS A 94 1.16 5.69 -11.64
N GLU A 95 0.50 5.72 -10.49
CA GLU A 95 0.65 6.76 -9.48
C GLU A 95 1.89 6.58 -8.60
N ALA A 96 2.52 5.40 -8.59
CA ALA A 96 3.74 5.11 -7.85
C ALA A 96 4.93 6.00 -8.26
N ILE A 97 4.85 6.66 -9.42
CA ILE A 97 5.86 7.61 -9.90
C ILE A 97 5.83 8.91 -9.08
N TYR A 98 4.66 9.31 -8.57
CA TYR A 98 4.46 10.56 -7.86
C TYR A 98 5.22 10.61 -6.54
N LEU A 99 5.75 11.78 -6.24
CA LEU A 99 6.60 12.01 -5.06
C LEU A 99 5.80 11.89 -3.75
N SER A 100 4.53 12.30 -3.73
CA SER A 100 3.63 12.08 -2.59
C SER A 100 3.49 10.59 -2.28
N ASN A 101 3.17 9.78 -3.30
CA ASN A 101 2.99 8.34 -3.14
C ASN A 101 4.27 7.63 -2.69
N LYS A 102 5.45 8.12 -3.11
CA LYS A 102 6.75 7.60 -2.64
C LYS A 102 7.04 7.99 -1.19
N LYS A 103 6.75 9.24 -0.80
CA LYS A 103 7.10 9.78 0.53
C LYS A 103 6.11 9.42 1.63
N GLU A 104 4.84 9.27 1.28
CA GLU A 104 3.73 9.12 2.22
C GLU A 104 2.88 7.88 1.85
N PRO A 105 3.47 6.68 1.73
CA PRO A 105 2.69 5.48 1.48
C PRO A 105 1.84 5.14 2.72
N LEU A 106 0.52 5.00 2.54
CA LEU A 106 -0.38 4.72 3.66
C LEU A 106 0.00 3.39 4.36
N GLY A 107 0.13 3.44 5.68
CA GLY A 107 0.48 2.27 6.51
C GLY A 107 1.93 1.79 6.37
N LYS A 108 2.78 2.50 5.61
CA LYS A 108 4.20 2.18 5.44
C LYS A 108 5.06 3.40 5.73
N ALA A 109 6.29 3.16 6.19
CA ALA A 109 7.27 4.23 6.32
C ALA A 109 7.86 4.60 4.94
N TYR A 110 8.41 5.81 4.85
CA TYR A 110 9.14 6.25 3.66
C TYR A 110 10.37 5.38 3.40
N THR A 111 10.49 4.85 2.18
CA THR A 111 11.65 4.08 1.75
C THR A 111 12.64 4.97 0.99
N ARG A 112 13.88 5.06 1.47
CA ARG A 112 14.94 5.91 0.88
C ARG A 112 15.76 5.21 -0.22
N GLY A 113 15.47 3.95 -0.53
CA GLY A 113 16.21 3.18 -1.54
C GLY A 113 17.60 2.70 -1.10
N HIS A 114 17.90 2.67 0.20
CA HIS A 114 19.17 2.14 0.71
C HIS A 114 19.21 0.62 0.58
N GLN A 115 20.33 0.08 0.09
CA GLN A 115 20.61 -1.36 0.09
C GLN A 115 21.19 -1.73 1.45
N LEU A 116 20.45 -2.51 2.23
CA LEU A 116 20.92 -2.98 3.53
C LEU A 116 21.84 -4.19 3.34
N PRO A 117 22.95 -4.31 4.10
CA PRO A 117 23.76 -5.51 4.12
C PRO A 117 22.91 -6.73 4.55
N PRO A 118 23.10 -7.91 3.94
CA PRO A 118 22.28 -9.09 4.24
C PRO A 118 22.38 -9.54 5.70
N ALA A 119 23.56 -9.39 6.33
CA ALA A 119 23.75 -9.70 7.75
C ALA A 119 22.82 -8.90 8.67
N LEU A 120 22.53 -7.63 8.33
CA LEU A 120 21.71 -6.74 9.16
C LEU A 120 20.22 -7.13 9.18
N ILE A 121 19.77 -7.90 8.18
CA ILE A 121 18.39 -8.39 8.10
C ILE A 121 18.15 -9.46 9.17
N TYR A 122 19.18 -10.24 9.51
CA TYR A 122 19.10 -11.35 10.46
C TYR A 122 19.61 -10.95 11.86
N ASP A 123 20.73 -10.22 11.94
CA ASP A 123 21.40 -9.89 13.20
C ASP A 123 20.81 -8.66 13.91
N GLY A 124 19.92 -7.93 13.23
CA GLY A 124 19.33 -6.69 13.74
C GLY A 124 20.26 -5.49 13.65
N PHE A 125 19.82 -4.36 14.21
CA PHE A 125 20.55 -3.09 14.16
C PHE A 125 21.26 -2.80 15.50
N GLY A 126 22.39 -2.10 15.41
CA GLY A 126 23.16 -1.66 16.57
C GLY A 126 24.31 -2.60 16.93
N LYS A 127 25.06 -2.23 17.97
CA LYS A 127 26.14 -3.07 18.50
C LYS A 127 25.59 -3.86 19.69
N PRO A 128 25.60 -5.20 19.68
CA PRO A 128 25.19 -5.96 20.83
C PRO A 128 26.12 -5.66 22.01
N THR A 129 25.54 -5.47 23.19
CA THR A 129 26.31 -5.47 24.43
C THR A 129 26.85 -6.88 24.64
N PRO A 130 28.17 -7.08 24.83
CA PRO A 130 28.70 -8.40 25.09
C PRO A 130 28.08 -8.93 26.39
N GLN A 131 27.32 -10.01 26.30
CA GLN A 131 26.66 -10.63 27.46
C GLN A 131 27.68 -11.18 28.46
N ASP A 132 28.87 -11.55 28.00
CA ASP A 132 29.94 -12.14 28.82
C ASP A 132 30.49 -11.19 29.91
N ILE A 133 30.29 -9.88 29.78
CA ILE A 133 30.74 -8.90 30.79
C ILE A 133 29.75 -8.84 31.97
N SER A 134 28.55 -9.41 31.82
CA SER A 134 27.48 -9.33 32.79
C SER A 134 27.52 -10.52 33.76
N GLY A 135 28.32 -10.39 34.82
CA GLY A 135 28.15 -11.18 36.04
C GLY A 135 29.38 -11.94 36.53
N GLU A 136 30.06 -12.67 35.66
CA GLU A 136 31.18 -13.54 36.08
C GLU A 136 32.50 -12.80 36.29
N ALA A 137 32.78 -11.78 35.47
CA ALA A 137 33.97 -10.96 35.61
C ALA A 137 34.08 -10.29 37.00
N SER A 138 32.94 -9.89 37.58
CA SER A 138 32.90 -9.33 38.94
C SER A 138 33.31 -10.36 40.00
N LYS A 139 32.95 -11.64 39.80
CA LYS A 139 33.28 -12.72 40.72
C LYS A 139 34.77 -13.06 40.65
N GLU A 140 35.33 -13.14 39.44
CA GLU A 140 36.76 -13.37 39.22
C GLU A 140 37.62 -12.24 39.77
N LEU A 141 37.18 -10.98 39.61
CA LEU A 141 37.87 -9.82 40.18
C LEU A 141 37.88 -9.84 41.72
N LEU A 142 36.76 -10.20 42.34
CA LEU A 142 36.64 -10.25 43.80
C LEU A 142 37.38 -11.46 44.40
N HIS A 143 37.46 -12.57 43.67
CA HIS A 143 38.04 -13.83 44.13
C HIS A 143 39.02 -14.37 43.09
N PRO A 144 40.24 -13.79 43.01
CA PRO A 144 41.26 -14.30 42.10
C PRO A 144 41.62 -15.72 42.52
N VAL A 145 41.42 -16.67 41.59
CA VAL A 145 41.61 -18.11 41.81
C VAL A 145 43.10 -18.46 41.94
N GLU A 146 43.96 -17.74 41.23
CA GLU A 146 45.41 -17.96 41.26
C GLU A 146 46.12 -16.79 41.93
N LYS A 147 46.55 -16.99 43.17
CA LYS A 147 47.64 -16.19 43.75
C LYS A 147 48.93 -16.89 43.40
N LEU A 148 49.59 -16.47 42.32
CA LEU A 148 50.94 -16.93 41.98
C LEU A 148 51.94 -16.37 42.99
N ALA A 149 52.02 -16.99 44.17
CA ALA A 149 53.06 -16.69 45.14
C ALA A 149 54.37 -17.32 44.64
N ASN A 150 55.23 -16.50 44.05
CA ASN A 150 56.54 -16.94 43.59
C ASN A 150 57.49 -17.09 44.81
N PRO A 151 58.06 -18.27 45.06
CA PRO A 151 58.93 -18.48 46.23
C PRO A 151 60.22 -17.64 46.18
N VAL A 152 60.67 -17.23 44.99
CA VAL A 152 61.83 -16.34 44.83
C VAL A 152 61.50 -14.93 45.31
N GLU A 153 60.30 -14.43 45.00
CA GLU A 153 59.83 -13.12 45.45
C GLU A 153 59.65 -13.09 46.97
N HIS A 154 59.17 -14.19 47.56
CA HIS A 154 59.09 -14.34 49.02
C HIS A 154 60.46 -14.15 49.67
N GLN A 155 61.49 -14.87 49.22
CA GLN A 155 62.83 -14.76 49.79
C GLN A 155 63.42 -13.35 49.68
N GLN A 156 63.16 -12.65 48.57
CA GLN A 156 63.57 -11.25 48.39
C GLN A 156 62.84 -10.33 49.37
N TYR A 157 61.55 -10.56 49.59
CA TYR A 157 60.71 -9.76 50.46
C TYR A 157 61.05 -9.99 51.95
N VAL A 158 61.32 -11.23 52.35
CA VAL A 158 61.88 -11.58 53.67
C VAL A 158 63.18 -10.83 53.93
N ARG A 159 64.10 -10.81 52.95
CA ARG A 159 65.41 -10.14 53.09
C ARG A 159 65.31 -8.62 53.18
N SER A 160 64.42 -8.01 52.41
CA SER A 160 64.30 -6.54 52.30
C SER A 160 63.41 -5.92 53.37
N HIS A 161 62.31 -6.59 53.75
CA HIS A 161 61.27 -6.04 54.62
C HIS A 161 61.07 -6.83 55.93
N ALA A 162 61.87 -7.89 56.15
CA ALA A 162 61.71 -8.78 57.31
C ALA A 162 60.28 -9.35 57.44
N ASN A 163 59.60 -9.56 56.31
CA ASN A 163 58.24 -10.09 56.24
C ASN A 163 58.29 -11.62 56.10
N TYR A 164 58.20 -12.33 57.22
CA TYR A 164 58.23 -13.79 57.29
C TYR A 164 56.82 -14.36 57.25
N ASP A 165 56.68 -15.58 56.75
CA ASP A 165 55.41 -16.30 56.86
C ASP A 165 55.09 -16.67 58.32
N PRO A 166 53.81 -16.81 58.70
CA PRO A 166 53.44 -17.28 60.02
C PRO A 166 54.09 -18.63 60.35
N GLY A 167 54.94 -18.67 61.38
CA GLY A 167 55.66 -19.88 61.81
C GLY A 167 57.01 -20.12 61.11
N GLU A 168 57.42 -19.25 60.19
CA GLU A 168 58.73 -19.33 59.55
C GLU A 168 59.85 -18.90 60.50
N GLN A 169 60.90 -19.72 60.62
CA GLN A 169 62.09 -19.37 61.37
C GLN A 169 63.04 -18.51 60.53
N ARG A 170 63.65 -17.50 61.15
CA ARG A 170 64.63 -16.65 60.50
C ARG A 170 65.88 -17.44 60.10
N ASN A 171 66.05 -17.66 58.80
CA ASN A 171 67.29 -18.18 58.26
C ASN A 171 68.39 -17.10 58.29
N ARG A 172 69.54 -17.42 58.88
CA ARG A 172 70.67 -16.50 59.05
C ARG A 172 71.75 -16.67 57.98
N GLY A 173 71.59 -17.63 57.05
CA GLY A 173 72.55 -17.88 55.98
C GLY A 173 73.89 -18.42 56.48
N TYR A 174 73.91 -19.11 57.63
CA TYR A 174 75.13 -19.71 58.16
C TYR A 174 75.62 -20.85 57.28
N THR A 175 76.95 -20.93 57.12
CA THR A 175 77.61 -22.12 56.59
C THR A 175 77.83 -23.07 57.77
N TRP A 176 77.03 -24.14 57.87
CA TRP A 176 77.05 -25.08 58.99
C TRP A 176 78.24 -26.06 58.89
N VAL A 177 79.44 -25.59 59.21
CA VAL A 177 80.68 -26.37 59.21
C VAL A 177 81.42 -26.22 60.53
N ASP A 178 81.96 -27.32 61.05
CA ASP A 178 82.87 -27.36 62.20
C ASP A 178 84.28 -27.77 61.75
N GLN A 179 85.25 -27.70 62.66
CA GLN A 179 86.62 -28.17 62.45
C GLN A 179 86.70 -29.65 62.02
N LYS A 180 85.66 -30.44 62.32
CA LYS A 180 85.57 -31.88 62.01
C LYS A 180 84.71 -32.21 60.79
N GLY A 181 84.10 -31.22 60.13
CA GLY A 181 83.28 -31.42 58.92
C GLY A 181 81.94 -30.68 58.95
N SER A 182 81.08 -30.97 57.96
CA SER A 182 79.75 -30.37 57.85
C SER A 182 78.82 -30.81 58.98
N ILE A 183 78.14 -29.86 59.62
CA ILE A 183 77.11 -30.09 60.63
C ILE A 183 75.73 -30.01 59.99
N ASP A 184 74.84 -30.97 60.29
CA ASP A 184 73.42 -30.86 60.00
C ASP A 184 72.66 -30.31 61.24
N PRO A 185 72.16 -29.06 61.22
CA PRO A 185 71.51 -28.45 62.37
C PRO A 185 70.20 -29.12 62.80
N ALA A 186 69.57 -29.95 61.95
CA ALA A 186 68.36 -30.67 62.35
C ALA A 186 68.64 -31.92 63.18
N ARG A 187 69.86 -32.46 63.11
CA ARG A 187 70.23 -33.76 63.70
C ARG A 187 71.37 -33.68 64.70
N PHE A 188 72.15 -32.61 64.66
CA PHE A 188 73.27 -32.42 65.54
C PHE A 188 72.79 -31.98 66.93
N ASN A 189 73.23 -32.69 67.97
CA ASN A 189 72.96 -32.30 69.35
C ASN A 189 73.90 -31.16 69.74
N PHE A 190 73.36 -29.96 69.83
CA PHE A 190 74.11 -28.79 70.26
C PHE A 190 74.24 -28.74 71.80
N GLY A 191 75.37 -28.20 72.27
CA GLY A 191 75.71 -28.14 73.70
C GLY A 191 77.01 -28.90 74.01
N SER A 192 77.65 -28.63 75.14
CA SER A 192 78.86 -29.37 75.52
C SER A 192 78.51 -30.81 75.92
N ASP A 193 79.26 -31.77 75.41
CA ASP A 193 79.20 -33.16 75.85
C ASP A 193 79.81 -33.26 77.26
N VAL A 194 78.96 -33.13 78.29
CA VAL A 194 79.37 -33.35 79.68
C VAL A 194 79.48 -34.85 79.86
N LYS A 195 80.70 -35.39 79.75
CA LYS A 195 80.98 -36.76 80.19
C LYS A 195 80.58 -36.84 81.67
N ALA A 196 79.73 -37.81 82.02
CA ALA A 196 79.20 -38.04 83.37
C ALA A 196 80.25 -38.52 84.41
N LYS A 197 81.48 -38.01 84.35
CA LYS A 197 82.57 -38.22 85.31
C LYS A 197 83.37 -36.92 85.44
N GLU A 198 82.79 -35.95 86.13
CA GLU A 198 83.44 -34.88 86.90
C GLU A 198 82.32 -33.99 87.48
N ILE A 199 81.54 -34.60 88.37
CA ILE A 199 80.74 -33.87 89.35
C ILE A 199 81.09 -34.51 90.69
N ASP A 200 82.25 -34.15 91.21
CA ASP A 200 82.62 -34.20 92.63
C ASP A 200 83.65 -33.08 92.83
N GLY A 201 83.23 -32.05 93.55
CA GLY A 201 83.94 -30.79 93.78
C GLY A 201 82.98 -29.69 94.15
#